data_AF-A0A2S9XAV5-F1
#
_entry.id   AF-A0A2S9XAV5-F1
#
_cell.length_a   1.000
_cell.length_b   1.000
_cell.length_c   1.000
_cell.angle_alpha   90.00
_cell.angle_beta   90.00
_cell.angle_gamma   90.00
#
_symmetry.space_group_name_H-M   'P 1'
#
loop_
_entity.id
_entity.type
_entity.pdbx_description
1 polymer ?
#
loop_
_entity_poly.entity_id
_entity_poly.type
_entity_poly.pdbx_seq_one_letter_code
_entity_poly.pdbx_strand_id
1 'polypeptide(L)'
;MSMTSATRTALATSLLALSGCPHEPSATTAAEAPAVANRPEPEQPLCGTGERFTDYAWVPDDARLTTSIQRGDGELGPALTTLARMTEVPELALPVSAALDFRNLSLQLASLDHLLGELGLDPAELVELHSPGGELVWLWPSDCPPASLATRVLDRWQVIMRADLEHPGLRWGAGSAEGLPFDVLTLGEDRVGLAPLGRGAQVGAWLLEVPRGGDDGPGRALADIEAAPIRAVLSGEALLTHAGASTPADRPRDASARHRQIRVTGDAWDELGTNTNADTNTQTKTDT
;
A
#
# COMPACT_ATOMS: atom_id res chain seq x y z
N MET A 1 9.30 -59.96 -9.49
CA MET A 1 10.40 -60.09 -10.46
C MET A 1 11.01 -58.71 -10.59
N SER A 2 12.03 -58.39 -9.78
CA SER A 2 13.47 -58.38 -10.16
C SER A 2 13.72 -57.38 -11.29
N MET A 3 14.51 -56.31 -11.18
CA MET A 3 15.90 -56.18 -10.71
C MET A 3 16.17 -54.68 -10.41
N THR A 4 16.68 -54.31 -9.22
CA THR A 4 18.08 -53.90 -8.94
C THR A 4 18.77 -53.04 -10.01
N SER A 5 19.15 -51.80 -9.66
CA SER A 5 20.58 -51.42 -9.60
C SER A 5 20.81 -50.07 -8.92
N ALA A 6 21.71 -50.09 -7.93
CA ALA A 6 22.30 -48.93 -7.28
C ALA A 6 23.64 -48.60 -7.94
N THR A 7 24.04 -47.32 -8.00
CA THR A 7 25.45 -46.98 -8.20
C THR A 7 25.85 -45.81 -7.30
N ARG A 8 26.80 -46.10 -6.39
CA ARG A 8 27.60 -45.16 -5.59
C ARG A 8 28.88 -44.82 -6.36
N THR A 9 29.31 -43.56 -6.36
CA THR A 9 30.73 -43.14 -6.50
C THR A 9 30.83 -41.70 -5.97
N ALA A 10 31.34 -41.42 -4.77
CA ALA A 10 32.73 -41.37 -4.26
C ALA A 10 33.42 -40.00 -4.45
N LEU A 11 34.12 -39.62 -3.37
CA LEU A 11 34.80 -38.36 -3.08
C LEU A 11 35.93 -38.00 -4.06
N ALA A 12 36.22 -36.70 -4.16
CA ALA A 12 37.56 -36.22 -4.49
C ALA A 12 37.94 -35.05 -3.57
N THR A 13 38.66 -35.39 -2.52
CA THR A 13 39.43 -34.50 -1.64
C THR A 13 40.71 -34.11 -2.39
N SER A 14 40.98 -32.81 -2.54
CA SER A 14 42.28 -32.33 -3.02
C SER A 14 42.92 -31.47 -1.94
N LEU A 15 44.02 -31.98 -1.41
CA LEU A 15 44.86 -31.40 -0.35
C LEU A 15 46.31 -31.72 -0.73
N LEU A 16 47.09 -30.72 -1.15
CA LEU A 16 48.55 -30.73 -1.36
C LEU A 16 48.97 -29.23 -1.34
N ALA A 17 49.62 -28.67 -0.32
CA ALA A 17 50.96 -28.88 0.27
C ALA A 17 52.09 -28.05 -0.40
N LEU A 18 52.55 -27.04 0.37
CA LEU A 18 53.92 -26.62 0.69
C LEU A 18 54.94 -26.24 -0.41
N SER A 19 55.41 -24.98 -0.34
CA SER A 19 56.80 -24.46 -0.47
C SER A 19 56.72 -22.94 -0.24
N GLY A 20 57.43 -22.23 0.66
CA GLY A 20 58.72 -22.44 1.27
C GLY A 20 59.75 -21.45 0.68
N CYS A 21 59.79 -20.20 1.16
CA CYS A 21 60.95 -19.29 1.02
C CYS A 21 61.00 -18.33 2.23
N PRO A 22 62.13 -18.28 2.97
CA PRO A 22 62.34 -17.33 4.07
C PRO A 22 62.89 -16.01 3.52
N HIS A 23 62.38 -14.87 4.01
CA HIS A 23 63.01 -13.58 3.76
C HIS A 23 62.99 -12.70 5.02
N GLU A 24 64.07 -11.94 5.18
CA GLU A 24 64.68 -11.39 6.40
C GLU A 24 63.82 -10.46 7.28
N PRO A 25 64.16 -10.36 8.58
CA PRO A 25 63.61 -9.34 9.47
C PRO A 25 64.39 -8.02 9.33
N SER A 26 63.83 -7.04 8.61
CA SER A 26 64.25 -5.64 8.73
C SER A 26 63.45 -4.96 9.83
N ALA A 27 64.15 -4.60 10.90
CA ALA A 27 63.68 -3.70 11.95
C ALA A 27 63.73 -2.24 11.47
N THR A 28 62.87 -1.41 12.09
CA THR A 28 62.79 0.06 11.98
C THR A 28 61.98 0.53 10.77
N THR A 29 60.76 1.05 10.92
CA THR A 29 60.45 2.26 11.69
C THR A 29 58.96 2.24 12.06
N ALA A 30 58.63 2.63 13.29
CA ALA A 30 57.27 2.93 13.69
C ALA A 30 56.73 4.08 12.81
N ALA A 31 55.92 3.72 11.82
CA ALA A 31 55.07 4.65 11.09
C ALA A 31 53.70 4.57 11.75
N GLU A 32 53.41 5.65 12.47
CA GLU A 32 52.12 6.04 13.01
C GLU A 32 50.97 5.63 12.08
N ALA A 33 50.16 4.68 12.54
CA ALA A 33 48.93 4.32 11.86
C ALA A 33 48.10 5.60 11.71
N PRO A 34 47.65 5.99 10.50
CA PRO A 34 46.71 7.07 10.40
C PRO A 34 45.46 6.64 11.17
N ALA A 35 45.14 7.38 12.23
CA ALA A 35 43.85 7.30 12.87
C ALA A 35 42.81 7.41 11.74
N VAL A 36 42.13 6.29 11.45
CA VAL A 36 40.95 6.29 10.61
C VAL A 36 39.95 7.13 11.39
N ALA A 37 39.96 8.44 11.10
CA ALA A 37 38.90 9.32 11.49
C ALA A 37 37.62 8.63 11.05
N ASN A 38 36.76 8.30 12.02
CA ASN A 38 35.36 7.97 11.77
C ASN A 38 34.84 9.09 10.87
N ARG A 39 34.80 8.84 9.56
CA ARG A 39 34.02 9.70 8.67
C ARG A 39 32.60 9.53 9.18
N PRO A 40 31.92 10.60 9.62
CA PRO A 40 30.48 10.52 9.71
C PRO A 40 30.00 10.04 8.34
N GLU A 41 29.32 8.90 8.32
CA GLU A 41 28.57 8.45 7.17
C GLU A 41 27.72 9.64 6.72
N PRO A 42 27.75 10.03 5.44
CA PRO A 42 26.97 11.17 5.00
C PRO A 42 25.52 10.90 5.39
N GLU A 43 24.99 11.72 6.30
CA GLU A 43 23.58 11.69 6.67
C GLU A 43 22.80 11.78 5.36
N GLN A 44 22.22 10.65 4.95
CA GLN A 44 21.41 10.63 3.75
C GLN A 44 20.32 11.68 3.94
N PRO A 45 19.99 12.48 2.91
CA PRO A 45 18.90 13.41 3.00
C PRO A 45 17.65 12.68 3.52
N LEU A 46 17.06 13.24 4.58
CA LEU A 46 15.82 12.76 5.16
C LEU A 46 14.75 12.87 4.05
N CYS A 47 14.30 11.73 3.55
CA CYS A 47 13.24 11.59 2.55
C CYS A 47 12.26 10.55 3.09
N GLY A 48 10.99 10.67 2.73
CA GLY A 48 9.92 9.78 3.15
C GLY A 48 9.36 10.10 4.53
N THR A 49 9.26 11.37 4.90
CA THR A 49 8.57 11.81 6.13
C THR A 49 7.47 12.81 5.83
N GLY A 50 6.25 12.49 6.25
CA GLY A 50 5.12 13.41 6.27
C GLY A 50 4.43 13.64 4.92
N GLU A 51 4.75 12.86 3.89
CA GLU A 51 4.19 13.03 2.55
C GLU A 51 2.71 12.62 2.49
N ARG A 52 1.95 13.33 1.64
CA ARG A 52 0.53 13.08 1.34
C ARG A 52 0.31 13.12 -0.17
N PHE A 53 -0.74 12.46 -0.64
CA PHE A 53 -1.13 12.54 -2.04
C PHE A 53 -1.74 13.92 -2.34
N THR A 54 -1.30 14.55 -3.43
CA THR A 54 -1.87 15.84 -3.88
C THR A 54 -3.25 15.66 -4.51
N ASP A 55 -3.46 14.53 -5.18
CA ASP A 55 -4.71 14.13 -5.81
C ASP A 55 -4.80 12.59 -5.91
N TYR A 56 -5.95 12.11 -6.39
CA TYR A 56 -6.23 10.69 -6.59
C TYR A 56 -6.55 10.34 -8.05
N ALA A 57 -6.14 11.18 -9.02
CA ALA A 57 -6.41 10.93 -10.45
C ALA A 57 -5.69 9.68 -10.99
N TRP A 58 -4.71 9.18 -10.23
CA TRP A 58 -3.97 7.96 -10.52
C TRP A 58 -4.67 6.67 -10.07
N VAL A 59 -5.79 6.75 -9.35
CA VAL A 59 -6.55 5.57 -8.91
C VAL A 59 -7.24 4.93 -10.12
N PRO A 60 -7.14 3.60 -10.33
CA PRO A 60 -7.85 2.90 -11.39
C PRO A 60 -9.37 3.10 -11.33
N ASP A 61 -10.00 3.36 -12.47
CA ASP A 61 -11.44 3.64 -12.54
C ASP A 61 -12.32 2.43 -12.14
N ASP A 62 -11.75 1.22 -12.15
CA ASP A 62 -12.43 -0.02 -11.75
C ASP A 62 -12.16 -0.44 -10.30
N ALA A 63 -11.41 0.34 -9.52
CA ALA A 63 -11.12 0.01 -8.13
C ALA A 63 -12.42 -0.20 -7.32
N ARG A 64 -12.49 -1.33 -6.61
CA ARG A 64 -13.66 -1.74 -5.81
C ARG A 64 -13.69 -1.13 -4.44
N LEU A 65 -12.52 -0.94 -3.85
CA LEU A 65 -12.33 -0.23 -2.60
C LEU A 65 -11.13 0.69 -2.79
N THR A 66 -11.28 1.93 -2.35
CA THR A 66 -10.21 2.92 -2.29
C THR A 66 -10.31 3.60 -0.94
N THR A 67 -9.34 3.36 -0.05
CA THR A 67 -9.32 3.89 1.31
C THR A 67 -8.10 4.78 1.49
N SER A 68 -8.30 6.05 1.83
CA SER A 68 -7.24 6.99 2.24
C SER A 68 -7.22 7.08 3.76
N ILE A 69 -6.03 6.90 4.34
CA ILE A 69 -5.78 6.93 5.79
C ILE A 69 -4.75 8.00 6.11
N GLN A 70 -5.14 8.98 6.91
CA GLN A 70 -4.30 10.10 7.34
C GLN A 70 -3.56 9.73 8.64
N ARG A 71 -2.34 9.19 8.53
CA ARG A 71 -1.53 8.69 9.66
C ARG A 71 -1.19 9.75 10.71
N GLY A 72 -0.97 10.98 10.27
CA GLY A 72 -0.65 12.11 11.17
C GLY A 72 -1.86 12.75 11.85
N ASP A 73 -3.08 12.23 11.64
CA ASP A 73 -4.29 12.78 12.24
C ASP A 73 -4.45 12.28 13.70
N GLY A 74 -4.67 13.20 14.63
CA GLY A 74 -4.82 12.89 16.06
C GLY A 74 -6.05 12.04 16.38
N GLU A 75 -7.05 12.02 15.50
CA GLU A 75 -8.30 11.26 15.66
C GLU A 75 -8.26 9.88 14.96
N LEU A 76 -7.13 9.46 14.37
CA LEU A 76 -7.05 8.19 13.65
C LEU A 76 -7.36 6.98 14.54
N GLY A 77 -6.85 6.93 15.77
CA GLY A 77 -7.12 5.83 16.71
C GLY A 77 -8.62 5.67 17.04
N PRO A 78 -9.28 6.76 17.49
CA PRO A 78 -10.74 6.80 17.63
C PRO A 78 -11.49 6.43 16.34
N ALA A 79 -11.05 6.93 15.18
CA ALA A 79 -11.71 6.65 13.90
C ALA A 79 -11.63 5.17 13.51
N LEU A 80 -10.49 4.51 13.74
CA LEU A 80 -10.34 3.06 13.55
C LEU A 80 -11.28 2.26 14.46
N THR A 81 -11.48 2.73 15.70
CA THR A 81 -12.42 2.09 16.65
C THR A 81 -13.86 2.24 16.16
N THR A 82 -14.23 3.44 15.71
CA THR A 82 -15.55 3.71 15.13
C THR A 82 -15.77 2.88 13.87
N LEU A 83 -14.79 2.83 12.96
CA LEU A 83 -14.83 2.00 11.75
C LEU A 83 -15.09 0.53 12.09
N ALA A 84 -14.31 -0.06 12.99
CA ALA A 84 -14.47 -1.46 13.39
C ALA A 84 -15.84 -1.76 13.98
N ARG A 85 -16.36 -0.90 14.88
CA ARG A 85 -17.70 -1.04 15.46
C ARG A 85 -18.80 -1.01 14.38
N MET A 86 -18.67 -0.11 13.41
CA MET A 86 -19.66 0.02 12.34
C MET A 86 -19.69 -1.22 11.44
N THR A 87 -18.59 -1.94 11.24
CA THR A 87 -18.62 -3.21 10.47
C THR A 87 -19.49 -4.30 11.11
N GLU A 88 -19.86 -4.18 12.38
CA GLU A 88 -20.71 -5.12 13.11
C GLU A 88 -22.21 -4.75 13.06
N VAL A 89 -22.54 -3.56 12.56
CA VAL A 89 -23.92 -3.05 12.47
C VAL A 89 -24.63 -3.66 11.26
N PRO A 90 -25.68 -4.49 11.45
CA PRO A 90 -26.36 -5.18 10.35
C PRO A 90 -26.95 -4.26 9.29
N GLU A 91 -27.35 -3.04 9.67
CA GLU A 91 -27.98 -2.06 8.81
C GLU A 91 -27.03 -1.46 7.77
N LEU A 92 -25.71 -1.53 7.96
CA LEU A 92 -24.72 -0.89 7.09
C LEU A 92 -24.32 -1.71 5.86
N ALA A 93 -24.91 -2.89 5.63
CA ALA A 93 -24.80 -3.70 4.40
C ALA A 93 -23.53 -3.45 3.53
N LEU A 94 -22.35 -3.68 4.11
CA LEU A 94 -21.07 -3.55 3.39
C LEU A 94 -20.81 -4.82 2.56
N PRO A 95 -20.11 -4.72 1.41
CA PRO A 95 -19.52 -5.89 0.79
C PRO A 95 -18.64 -6.64 1.81
N VAL A 96 -18.68 -7.98 1.79
CA VAL A 96 -17.97 -8.82 2.78
C VAL A 96 -16.46 -8.50 2.81
N SER A 97 -15.85 -8.27 1.66
CA SER A 97 -14.43 -7.88 1.58
C SER A 97 -14.15 -6.57 2.32
N ALA A 98 -14.95 -5.54 2.10
CA ALA A 98 -14.81 -4.25 2.78
C ALA A 98 -15.09 -4.35 4.27
N ALA A 99 -16.10 -5.12 4.69
CA ALA A 99 -16.39 -5.31 6.11
C ALA A 99 -15.23 -6.02 6.84
N LEU A 100 -14.68 -7.08 6.24
CA LEU A 100 -13.53 -7.79 6.80
C LEU A 100 -12.28 -6.90 6.81
N ASP A 101 -12.06 -6.14 5.76
CA ASP A 101 -10.92 -5.26 5.63
C ASP A 101 -10.94 -4.15 6.71
N PHE A 102 -12.03 -3.38 6.77
CA PHE A 102 -12.24 -2.32 7.75
C PHE A 102 -12.17 -2.81 9.19
N ARG A 103 -12.68 -4.02 9.48
CA ARG A 103 -12.59 -4.62 10.82
C ARG A 103 -11.13 -4.90 11.22
N ASN A 104 -10.28 -5.26 10.27
CA ASN A 104 -8.88 -5.62 10.52
C ASN A 104 -7.90 -4.46 10.26
N LEU A 105 -8.37 -3.32 9.78
CA LEU A 105 -7.53 -2.19 9.34
C LEU A 105 -6.51 -1.75 10.42
N SER A 106 -6.92 -1.71 11.69
CA SER A 106 -6.00 -1.35 12.79
C SER A 106 -4.79 -2.30 12.91
N LEU A 107 -5.00 -3.60 12.71
CA LEU A 107 -3.94 -4.61 12.72
C LEU A 107 -3.05 -4.49 11.48
N GLN A 108 -3.66 -4.21 10.32
CA GLN A 108 -2.92 -3.99 9.07
C GLN A 108 -2.00 -2.78 9.19
N LEU A 109 -2.52 -1.66 9.69
CA LEU A 109 -1.75 -0.43 9.91
C LEU A 109 -0.61 -0.63 10.91
N ALA A 110 -0.84 -1.33 12.01
CA ALA A 110 0.25 -1.64 12.96
C ALA A 110 1.38 -2.46 12.32
N SER A 111 1.03 -3.38 11.41
CA SER A 111 2.03 -4.16 10.66
C SER A 111 2.78 -3.28 9.65
N LEU A 112 2.08 -2.39 8.96
CA LEU A 112 2.68 -1.45 8.01
C LEU A 112 3.58 -0.43 8.70
N ASP A 113 3.19 0.08 9.87
CA ASP A 113 4.01 1.02 10.66
C ASP A 113 5.36 0.40 11.03
N HIS A 114 5.37 -0.89 11.39
CA HIS A 114 6.62 -1.61 11.65
C HIS A 114 7.49 -1.69 10.40
N LEU A 115 6.92 -2.09 9.26
CA LEU A 115 7.63 -2.21 7.99
C LEU A 115 8.19 -0.85 7.52
N LEU A 116 7.37 0.20 7.52
CA LEU A 116 7.78 1.55 7.15
C LEU A 116 8.88 2.05 8.08
N GLY A 117 8.75 1.79 9.40
CA GLY A 117 9.76 2.14 10.39
C GLY A 117 11.12 1.46 10.14
N GLU A 118 11.16 0.21 9.67
CA GLU A 118 12.41 -0.46 9.30
C GLU A 118 13.14 0.22 8.13
N LEU A 119 12.39 0.81 7.19
CA LEU A 119 12.93 1.60 6.09
C LEU A 119 13.23 3.06 6.47
N GLY A 120 12.88 3.48 7.69
CA GLY A 120 12.94 4.88 8.10
C GLY A 120 11.98 5.77 7.30
N LEU A 121 10.83 5.23 6.91
CA LEU A 121 9.75 5.95 6.23
C LEU A 121 8.62 6.22 7.22
N ASP A 122 8.00 7.39 7.09
CA ASP A 122 6.87 7.84 7.88
C ASP A 122 5.92 8.71 7.04
N PRO A 123 5.26 8.16 6.01
CA PRO A 123 4.32 8.92 5.18
C PRO A 123 3.12 9.38 6.01
N ALA A 124 2.67 10.62 5.82
CA ALA A 124 1.49 11.13 6.54
C ALA A 124 0.17 10.57 5.99
N GLU A 125 0.19 9.92 4.83
CA GLU A 125 -0.96 9.27 4.22
C GLU A 125 -0.61 7.90 3.64
N LEU A 126 -1.49 6.93 3.86
CA LEU A 126 -1.53 5.66 3.13
C LEU A 126 -2.82 5.57 2.33
N VAL A 127 -2.74 4.93 1.17
CA VAL A 127 -3.90 4.55 0.37
C VAL A 127 -3.94 3.05 0.17
N GLU A 128 -5.07 2.44 0.48
CA GLU A 128 -5.35 1.04 0.20
C GLU A 128 -6.27 0.94 -1.02
N LEU A 129 -5.92 0.08 -1.97
CA LEU A 129 -6.76 -0.21 -3.12
C LEU A 129 -7.06 -1.69 -3.24
N HIS A 130 -8.31 -1.99 -3.61
CA HIS A 130 -8.72 -3.33 -4.02
C HIS A 130 -9.23 -3.32 -5.46
N SER A 131 -8.76 -4.26 -6.26
CA SER A 131 -9.22 -4.45 -7.63
C SER A 131 -10.54 -5.26 -7.68
N PRO A 132 -11.20 -5.32 -8.85
CA PRO A 132 -12.28 -6.29 -9.09
C PRO A 132 -11.85 -7.76 -9.01
N GLY A 133 -10.57 -8.05 -9.27
CA GLY A 133 -9.98 -9.39 -9.21
C GLY A 133 -9.66 -9.87 -7.79
N GLY A 134 -9.80 -9.00 -6.78
CA GLY A 134 -9.40 -9.27 -5.40
C GLY A 134 -7.91 -9.05 -5.14
N GLU A 135 -7.22 -8.34 -6.02
CA GLU A 135 -5.88 -7.83 -5.75
C GLU A 135 -5.95 -6.70 -4.71
N LEU A 136 -4.96 -6.66 -3.82
CA LEU A 136 -4.80 -5.65 -2.77
C LEU A 136 -3.44 -4.97 -2.96
N VAL A 137 -3.40 -3.65 -2.72
CA VAL A 137 -2.15 -2.91 -2.66
C VAL A 137 -2.23 -1.76 -1.66
N TRP A 138 -1.17 -1.62 -0.87
CA TRP A 138 -0.93 -0.47 0.00
C TRP A 138 0.01 0.50 -0.71
N LEU A 139 -0.38 1.77 -0.83
CA LEU A 139 0.40 2.80 -1.49
C LEU A 139 0.69 3.98 -0.56
N TRP A 140 1.83 4.61 -0.77
CA TRP A 140 2.16 5.90 -0.17
C TRP A 140 2.99 6.74 -1.12
N PRO A 141 2.94 8.08 -0.99
CA PRO A 141 3.83 8.96 -1.70
C PRO A 141 5.25 8.88 -1.12
N SER A 142 6.25 9.01 -1.97
CA SER A 142 7.66 9.00 -1.57
C SER A 142 8.42 10.03 -2.39
N ASP A 143 9.05 10.98 -1.72
CA ASP A 143 10.01 11.92 -2.32
C ASP A 143 11.43 11.32 -2.44
N CYS A 144 11.66 10.14 -1.85
CA CYS A 144 12.93 9.45 -1.93
C CYS A 144 13.28 9.12 -3.40
N PRO A 145 14.50 9.47 -3.85
CA PRO A 145 14.98 9.05 -5.16
C PRO A 145 14.85 7.53 -5.33
N PRO A 146 14.35 7.01 -6.47
CA PRO A 146 14.09 5.57 -6.63
C PRO A 146 15.31 4.67 -6.39
N ALA A 147 16.52 5.17 -6.68
CA ALA A 147 17.76 4.46 -6.40
C ALA A 147 18.04 4.34 -4.89
N SER A 148 17.86 5.43 -4.14
CA SER A 148 18.04 5.44 -2.68
C SER A 148 17.01 4.54 -1.99
N LEU A 149 15.75 4.59 -2.42
CA LEU A 149 14.72 3.68 -1.92
C LEU A 149 15.08 2.22 -2.22
N ALA A 150 15.50 1.90 -3.45
CA ALA A 150 15.92 0.56 -3.81
C ALA A 150 17.09 0.04 -2.96
N THR A 151 18.06 0.90 -2.62
CA THR A 151 19.14 0.55 -1.67
C THR A 151 18.59 0.26 -0.28
N ARG A 152 17.71 1.10 0.28
CA ARG A 152 17.10 0.85 1.60
C ARG A 152 16.30 -0.45 1.64
N VAL A 153 15.51 -0.71 0.59
CA VAL A 153 14.72 -1.93 0.43
C VAL A 153 15.63 -3.16 0.36
N LEU A 154 16.74 -3.08 -0.38
CA LEU A 154 17.72 -4.16 -0.42
C LEU A 154 18.39 -4.39 0.95
N ASP A 155 18.82 -3.32 1.61
CA ASP A 155 19.58 -3.42 2.88
C ASP A 155 18.70 -3.93 4.03
N ARG A 156 17.44 -3.50 4.10
CA ARG A 156 16.53 -3.81 5.21
C ARG A 156 15.70 -5.06 4.97
N TRP A 157 15.18 -5.21 3.77
CA TRP A 157 14.24 -6.27 3.43
C TRP A 157 14.85 -7.35 2.54
N GLN A 158 16.09 -7.18 2.08
CA GLN A 158 16.79 -8.11 1.19
C GLN A 158 16.07 -8.32 -0.15
N VAL A 159 15.29 -7.32 -0.58
CA VAL A 159 14.54 -7.34 -1.84
C VAL A 159 15.30 -6.57 -2.92
N ILE A 160 15.57 -7.23 -4.04
CA ILE A 160 16.21 -6.59 -5.21
C ILE A 160 15.13 -5.97 -6.09
N MET A 161 15.10 -4.63 -6.15
CA MET A 161 14.23 -3.87 -7.02
C MET A 161 14.79 -3.79 -8.45
N ARG A 162 14.10 -4.40 -9.41
CA ARG A 162 14.45 -4.41 -10.83
C ARG A 162 13.65 -3.36 -11.57
N ALA A 163 14.30 -2.57 -12.42
CA ALA A 163 13.60 -1.64 -13.30
C ALA A 163 12.85 -2.39 -14.40
N ASP A 164 11.66 -1.91 -14.73
CA ASP A 164 10.92 -2.32 -15.90
C ASP A 164 11.38 -1.48 -17.10
N LEU A 165 11.68 -2.14 -18.22
CA LEU A 165 12.19 -1.48 -19.42
C LEU A 165 11.08 -0.92 -20.31
N GLU A 166 9.86 -1.44 -20.17
CA GLU A 166 8.70 -1.02 -20.94
C GLU A 166 8.01 0.19 -20.28
N HIS A 167 8.14 0.30 -18.95
CA HIS A 167 7.52 1.35 -18.14
C HIS A 167 8.57 2.14 -17.32
N PRO A 168 9.17 3.20 -17.90
CA PRO A 168 10.13 4.03 -17.20
C PRO A 168 9.60 4.56 -15.86
N GLY A 169 10.40 4.41 -14.80
CA GLY A 169 10.01 4.77 -13.42
C GLY A 169 9.40 3.61 -12.63
N LEU A 170 8.93 2.55 -13.30
CA LEU A 170 8.49 1.35 -12.60
C LEU A 170 9.69 0.52 -12.15
N ARG A 171 9.64 0.09 -10.89
CA ARG A 171 10.54 -0.94 -10.36
C ARG A 171 9.73 -1.96 -9.60
N TRP A 172 10.18 -3.20 -9.65
CA TRP A 172 9.55 -4.31 -8.97
C TRP A 172 10.57 -5.19 -8.25
N GLY A 173 10.24 -5.59 -7.02
CA GLY A 173 11.02 -6.55 -6.26
C GLY A 173 10.10 -7.58 -5.62
N ALA A 174 10.37 -8.87 -5.84
CA ALA A 174 9.67 -9.94 -5.16
C ALA A 174 10.14 -10.04 -3.70
N GLY A 175 9.17 -10.14 -2.80
CA GLY A 175 9.42 -10.53 -1.43
C GLY A 175 9.72 -12.02 -1.28
N SER A 176 9.72 -12.48 -0.03
CA SER A 176 9.75 -13.91 0.28
C SER A 176 9.07 -14.20 1.61
N ALA A 177 8.54 -15.41 1.79
CA ALA A 177 7.91 -15.81 3.04
C ALA A 177 8.90 -15.88 4.24
N GLU A 178 10.20 -16.02 3.97
CA GLU A 178 11.26 -16.03 4.99
C GLU A 178 11.81 -14.62 5.28
N GLY A 179 11.43 -13.62 4.48
CA GLY A 179 11.82 -12.22 4.62
C GLY A 179 10.59 -11.31 4.59
N LEU A 180 10.58 -10.32 3.71
CA LEU A 180 9.43 -9.44 3.54
C LEU A 180 8.27 -10.19 2.85
N PRO A 181 7.08 -10.33 3.50
CA PRO A 181 5.95 -11.08 2.94
C PRO A 181 5.14 -10.27 1.91
N PHE A 182 5.78 -9.33 1.23
CA PHE A 182 5.17 -8.43 0.25
C PHE A 182 6.10 -8.29 -0.96
N ASP A 183 5.50 -8.17 -2.14
CA ASP A 183 6.20 -7.63 -3.30
C ASP A 183 6.20 -6.10 -3.21
N VAL A 184 7.31 -5.49 -3.60
CA VAL A 184 7.51 -4.04 -3.56
C VAL A 184 7.45 -3.48 -4.98
N LEU A 185 6.72 -2.38 -5.14
CA LEU A 185 6.51 -1.68 -6.41
C LEU A 185 6.93 -0.22 -6.24
N THR A 186 7.60 0.36 -7.24
CA THR A 186 7.60 1.83 -7.43
C THR A 186 6.76 2.14 -8.66
N LEU A 187 5.87 3.13 -8.55
CA LEU A 187 4.89 3.47 -9.57
C LEU A 187 5.09 4.91 -10.02
N GLY A 188 5.84 5.10 -11.11
CA GLY A 188 6.35 6.41 -11.46
C GLY A 188 7.49 6.83 -10.52
N GLU A 189 7.68 8.13 -10.33
CA GLU A 189 8.81 8.65 -9.54
C GLU A 189 8.47 8.91 -8.06
N ASP A 190 7.18 8.88 -7.71
CA ASP A 190 6.65 9.51 -6.50
C ASP A 190 5.79 8.57 -5.64
N ARG A 191 5.60 7.30 -6.04
CA ARG A 191 4.74 6.35 -5.32
C ARG A 191 5.41 5.01 -5.09
N VAL A 192 5.19 4.46 -3.92
CA VAL A 192 5.65 3.12 -3.52
C VAL A 192 4.43 2.29 -3.16
N GLY A 193 4.45 1.02 -3.56
CA GLY A 193 3.38 0.06 -3.31
C GLY A 193 3.89 -1.21 -2.64
N LEU A 194 3.09 -1.78 -1.75
CA LEU A 194 3.23 -3.14 -1.24
C LEU A 194 2.05 -3.98 -1.70
N ALA A 195 2.33 -5.03 -2.44
CA ALA A 195 1.36 -6.04 -2.85
C ALA A 195 1.62 -7.34 -2.06
N PRO A 196 0.58 -8.18 -1.82
CA PRO A 196 0.80 -9.51 -1.27
C PRO A 196 1.85 -10.30 -2.06
N LEU A 197 2.63 -11.13 -1.36
CA LEU A 197 3.68 -11.95 -1.97
C LEU A 197 3.20 -12.70 -3.22
N GLY A 198 3.92 -12.55 -4.33
CA GLY A 198 3.63 -13.20 -5.61
C GLY A 198 2.51 -12.53 -6.43
N ARG A 199 1.98 -11.39 -5.98
CA ARG A 199 0.94 -10.62 -6.68
C ARG A 199 1.43 -9.33 -7.30
N GLY A 200 2.68 -8.93 -7.06
CA GLY A 200 3.19 -7.63 -7.48
C GLY A 200 3.11 -7.40 -9.00
N ALA A 201 3.39 -8.40 -9.83
CA ALA A 201 3.26 -8.26 -11.28
C ALA A 201 1.80 -8.05 -11.73
N GLN A 202 0.85 -8.76 -11.12
CA GLN A 202 -0.58 -8.64 -11.41
C GLN A 202 -1.12 -7.28 -10.97
N VAL A 203 -0.76 -6.85 -9.76
CA VAL A 203 -1.08 -5.51 -9.24
C VAL A 203 -0.45 -4.42 -10.10
N GLY A 204 0.82 -4.57 -10.49
CA GLY A 204 1.51 -3.61 -11.34
C GLY A 204 0.82 -3.44 -12.69
N ALA A 205 0.48 -4.54 -13.37
CA ALA A 205 -0.28 -4.50 -14.61
C ALA A 205 -1.64 -3.80 -14.43
N TRP A 206 -2.39 -4.15 -13.37
CA TRP A 206 -3.67 -3.50 -13.06
C TRP A 206 -3.53 -1.99 -12.87
N LEU A 207 -2.57 -1.56 -12.04
CA LEU A 207 -2.32 -0.14 -11.78
C LEU A 207 -1.82 0.61 -13.01
N LEU A 208 -1.21 -0.07 -14.00
CA LEU A 208 -0.69 0.55 -15.22
C LEU A 208 -1.73 0.63 -16.34
N GLU A 209 -2.44 -0.47 -16.60
CA GLU A 209 -3.20 -0.68 -17.82
C GLU A 209 -4.65 -0.20 -17.72
N VAL A 210 -5.21 -0.14 -16.51
CA VAL A 210 -6.60 0.30 -16.33
C VAL A 210 -6.73 1.83 -16.49
N PRO A 211 -7.78 2.32 -17.19
CA PRO A 211 -8.09 3.74 -17.28
C PRO A 211 -8.23 4.41 -15.91
N ARG A 212 -7.90 5.70 -15.85
CA ARG A 212 -7.86 6.49 -14.61
C ARG A 212 -8.31 7.92 -14.90
N GLY A 213 -8.74 8.61 -13.86
CA GLY A 213 -9.12 10.01 -13.95
C GLY A 213 -10.46 10.25 -14.63
N GLY A 214 -11.33 9.24 -14.69
CA GLY A 214 -12.72 9.45 -15.10
C GLY A 214 -13.44 10.43 -14.17
N ASP A 215 -14.29 11.29 -14.73
CA ASP A 215 -15.04 12.31 -13.96
C ASP A 215 -15.95 11.69 -12.89
N ASP A 216 -16.42 10.45 -13.11
CA ASP A 216 -17.20 9.66 -12.17
C ASP A 216 -16.39 8.51 -11.54
N GLY A 217 -15.06 8.61 -11.53
CA GLY A 217 -14.15 7.58 -11.03
C GLY A 217 -14.02 7.55 -9.50
N PRO A 218 -13.58 6.43 -8.90
CA PRO A 218 -13.37 6.30 -7.46
C PRO A 218 -12.34 7.29 -6.91
N GLY A 219 -11.31 7.64 -7.70
CA GLY A 219 -10.34 8.67 -7.34
C GLY A 219 -10.98 10.06 -7.20
N ARG A 220 -11.85 10.44 -8.14
CA ARG A 220 -12.61 11.70 -8.05
C ARG A 220 -13.56 11.68 -6.86
N ALA A 221 -14.32 10.59 -6.71
CA ALA A 221 -15.24 10.41 -5.60
C ALA A 221 -14.52 10.50 -4.24
N LEU A 222 -13.30 9.97 -4.11
CA LEU A 222 -12.50 10.06 -2.89
C LEU A 222 -12.05 11.50 -2.61
N ALA A 223 -11.64 12.22 -3.66
CA ALA A 223 -11.23 13.63 -3.57
C ALA A 223 -12.37 14.55 -3.11
N ASP A 224 -13.61 14.22 -3.46
CA ASP A 224 -14.80 14.99 -3.08
C ASP A 224 -15.28 14.75 -1.63
N ILE A 225 -14.72 13.74 -0.93
CA ILE A 225 -15.01 13.50 0.49
C ILE A 225 -14.26 14.54 1.34
N GLU A 226 -14.99 15.23 2.22
CA GLU A 226 -14.40 16.16 3.20
C GLU A 226 -13.29 15.48 4.02
N ALA A 227 -12.25 16.24 4.33
CA ALA A 227 -11.12 15.77 5.12
C ALA A 227 -11.57 15.05 6.42
N ALA A 228 -10.98 13.88 6.65
CA ALA A 228 -11.19 13.03 7.80
C ALA A 228 -10.01 12.05 7.96
N PRO A 229 -9.80 11.48 9.16
CA PRO A 229 -8.74 10.49 9.39
C PRO A 229 -8.79 9.30 8.43
N ILE A 230 -10.01 8.84 8.09
CA ILE A 230 -10.24 7.76 7.13
C ILE A 230 -11.34 8.19 6.16
N ARG A 231 -11.06 8.07 4.87
CA ARG A 231 -12.02 8.30 3.78
C ARG A 231 -11.99 7.08 2.87
N ALA A 232 -13.15 6.57 2.49
CA ALA A 232 -13.23 5.41 1.63
C ALA A 232 -14.29 5.56 0.54
N VAL A 233 -14.02 4.95 -0.60
CA VAL A 233 -14.96 4.79 -1.71
C VAL A 233 -15.12 3.31 -2.01
N LEU A 234 -16.38 2.86 -2.03
CA LEU A 234 -16.76 1.50 -2.40
C LEU A 234 -17.49 1.53 -3.75
N SER A 235 -16.98 0.78 -4.72
CA SER A 235 -17.56 0.68 -6.05
C SER A 235 -18.27 -0.66 -6.24
N GLY A 236 -19.58 -0.64 -6.49
CA GLY A 236 -20.37 -1.84 -6.79
C GLY A 236 -21.50 -2.13 -5.80
N GLU A 237 -22.27 -3.17 -6.10
CA GLU A 237 -23.45 -3.54 -5.31
C GLU A 237 -23.10 -4.46 -4.14
N ALA A 238 -23.64 -4.19 -2.95
CA ALA A 238 -23.62 -5.13 -1.85
C ALA A 238 -24.51 -6.34 -2.18
N LEU A 239 -23.96 -7.56 -2.12
CA LEU A 239 -24.68 -8.81 -2.44
C LEU A 239 -25.84 -9.11 -1.47
N LEU A 240 -25.89 -8.44 -0.31
CA LEU A 240 -26.89 -8.64 0.74
C LEU A 240 -27.45 -7.29 1.18
N THR A 241 -28.15 -6.58 0.30
CA THR A 241 -29.19 -5.66 0.79
C THR A 241 -30.28 -6.51 1.41
N HIS A 242 -30.47 -6.46 2.73
CA HIS A 242 -31.58 -7.15 3.38
C HIS A 242 -32.88 -6.83 2.64
N ALA A 243 -33.58 -7.89 2.22
CA ALA A 243 -34.90 -7.82 1.63
C ALA A 243 -35.86 -7.26 2.69
N GLY A 244 -35.94 -5.94 2.77
CA GLY A 244 -36.72 -5.22 3.77
C GLY A 244 -37.07 -3.78 3.40
N ALA A 245 -36.35 -3.16 2.45
CA ALA A 245 -36.76 -1.88 1.90
C ALA A 245 -36.35 -1.79 0.42
N SER A 246 -37.33 -1.42 -0.42
CA SER A 246 -37.20 -1.10 -1.84
C SER A 246 -37.22 -2.31 -2.79
N THR A 247 -38.40 -2.51 -3.38
CA THR A 247 -38.60 -3.25 -4.63
C THR A 247 -37.64 -2.75 -5.73
N PRO A 248 -37.16 -3.63 -6.63
CA PRO A 248 -36.22 -3.27 -7.71
C PRO A 248 -36.68 -2.13 -8.63
N ALA A 249 -37.97 -1.78 -8.60
CA ALA A 249 -38.57 -0.72 -9.40
C ALA A 249 -38.41 0.69 -8.81
N ASP A 250 -38.02 0.84 -7.54
CA ASP A 250 -37.87 2.14 -6.85
C ASP A 250 -36.41 2.59 -6.69
N ARG A 251 -35.42 1.82 -7.20
CA ARG A 251 -34.04 2.32 -7.23
C ARG A 251 -33.94 3.41 -8.31
N PRO A 252 -33.57 4.66 -7.96
CA PRO A 252 -33.22 5.64 -8.96
C PRO A 252 -32.14 5.04 -9.85
N ARG A 253 -32.39 4.97 -11.16
CA ARG A 253 -31.39 4.64 -12.19
C ARG A 253 -30.38 5.78 -12.37
N ASP A 254 -30.05 6.46 -11.28
CA ASP A 254 -29.14 7.58 -11.33
C ASP A 254 -27.74 6.99 -11.37
N ALA A 255 -27.09 7.16 -12.52
CA ALA A 255 -25.73 6.70 -12.77
C ALA A 255 -24.70 7.30 -11.79
N SER A 256 -25.12 8.26 -10.96
CA SER A 256 -24.42 8.94 -9.87
C SER A 256 -24.31 8.13 -8.56
N ALA A 257 -25.00 6.98 -8.42
CA ALA A 257 -24.89 6.11 -7.25
C ALA A 257 -23.90 4.94 -7.44
N ARG A 258 -22.85 5.11 -8.25
CA ARG A 258 -21.84 4.04 -8.49
C ARG A 258 -20.92 3.81 -7.30
N HIS A 259 -20.71 4.85 -6.51
CA HIS A 259 -19.74 4.91 -5.43
C HIS A 259 -20.44 5.19 -4.12
N ARG A 260 -20.25 4.31 -3.13
CA ARG A 260 -20.62 4.59 -1.75
C ARG A 260 -19.43 5.25 -1.06
N GLN A 261 -19.58 6.53 -0.75
CA GLN A 261 -18.58 7.34 -0.07
C GLN A 261 -18.75 7.20 1.45
N ILE A 262 -17.65 6.91 2.13
CA ILE A 262 -17.59 6.74 3.58
C ILE A 262 -16.58 7.72 4.12
N ARG A 263 -17.01 8.50 5.11
CA ARG A 263 -16.15 9.38 5.88
C ARG A 263 -16.20 8.93 7.34
N VAL A 264 -15.02 8.77 7.96
CA VAL A 264 -14.94 8.31 9.35
C VAL A 264 -14.09 9.27 10.17
N THR A 265 -14.69 9.78 11.24
CA THR A 265 -14.03 10.58 12.29
C THR A 265 -13.95 9.77 13.57
N GLY A 266 -13.36 10.35 14.62
CA GLY A 266 -13.26 9.69 15.92
C GLY A 266 -14.60 9.24 16.51
N ASP A 267 -15.66 10.00 16.24
CA ASP A 267 -16.99 9.85 16.83
C ASP A 267 -18.09 9.48 15.82
N ALA A 268 -17.86 9.63 14.52
CA ALA A 268 -18.88 9.47 13.49
C ALA A 268 -18.42 8.61 12.31
N TRP A 269 -19.43 7.98 11.69
CA TRP A 269 -19.37 7.39 10.37
C TRP A 269 -20.46 8.07 9.57
N ASP A 270 -20.06 8.77 8.51
CA ASP A 270 -20.97 9.43 7.60
C ASP A 270 -20.94 8.69 6.27
N GLU A 271 -22.11 8.17 5.87
CA GLU A 271 -22.33 7.81 4.47
C GLU A 271 -22.77 9.05 3.73
N LEU A 272 -21.88 9.55 2.88
CA LEU A 272 -22.19 10.68 2.05
C LEU A 272 -23.05 10.16 0.90
N GLY A 273 -24.38 10.28 1.07
CA GLY A 273 -25.29 10.18 -0.06
C GLY A 273 -24.91 11.28 -1.06
N THR A 274 -24.87 10.96 -2.35
CA THR A 274 -24.67 11.94 -3.43
C THR A 274 -25.88 12.88 -3.50
N ASN A 275 -26.01 13.78 -2.53
CA ASN A 275 -27.04 14.81 -2.50
C ASN A 275 -26.64 15.93 -3.46
N THR A 276 -26.78 15.67 -4.76
CA THR A 276 -26.97 16.76 -5.72
C THR A 276 -28.45 17.09 -5.75
N ASN A 277 -28.92 17.86 -4.75
CA ASN A 277 -30.13 18.67 -4.87
C ASN A 277 -30.01 19.87 -3.92
N ALA A 278 -29.15 20.80 -4.30
CA ALA A 278 -29.33 22.19 -3.92
C ALA A 278 -30.48 22.76 -4.76
N ASP A 279 -31.73 22.45 -4.40
CA ASP A 279 -32.87 23.25 -4.80
C ASP A 279 -33.72 23.53 -3.56
N THR A 280 -33.45 24.71 -3.04
CA THR A 280 -34.14 25.41 -1.96
C THR A 280 -35.59 25.65 -2.35
N ASN A 281 -36.48 24.67 -2.14
CA ASN A 281 -37.91 24.90 -2.31
C ASN A 281 -38.45 25.64 -1.07
N THR A 282 -38.36 26.97 -1.15
CA THR A 282 -38.99 27.89 -0.21
C THR A 282 -40.51 27.76 -0.36
N GLN A 283 -41.14 26.89 0.41
CA GLN A 283 -42.60 26.91 0.58
C GLN A 283 -42.96 28.08 1.50
N THR A 284 -43.20 29.24 0.89
CA THR A 284 -43.90 30.35 1.55
C THR A 284 -45.35 29.94 1.75
N LYS A 285 -45.67 29.53 2.98
CA LYS A 285 -47.04 29.43 3.48
C LYS A 285 -47.58 30.84 3.62
N THR A 286 -48.41 31.29 2.68
CA THR A 286 -49.23 32.50 2.86
C THR A 286 -50.62 32.06 3.26
N ASP A 287 -50.91 32.12 4.56
CA ASP A 287 -52.27 32.18 5.09
C ASP A 287 -52.81 33.59 4.78
N THR A 288 -53.88 33.71 3.98
CA THR A 288 -55.04 34.63 4.15
C THR A 288 -56.11 34.30 3.11
#